data_AF-A0A6I6G515-F1
#
_entry.id   AF-A0A6I6G515-F1
#
_cell.length_a   1.000
_cell.length_b   1.000
_cell.length_c   1.000
_cell.angle_alpha   90.00
_cell.angle_beta   90.00
_cell.angle_gamma   90.00
#
_symmetry.space_group_name_H-M   'P 1'
#
loop_
_entity.id
_entity.type
_entity.pdbx_description
1 polymer ?
#
loop_
_entity_poly.entity_id
_entity_poly.type
_entity_poly.pdbx_seq_one_letter_code
_entity_poly.pdbx_strand_id
1 'polypeptide(L)'
;MKTLFTLAVVCLSVGATYAQQVFTVKDFLAAQKVQSGAQVMGAGSTSKSSVESLLFDVQPTIVFQKNQKAVSGNTPAVVLSTDATSLSQLATMADRPAKVQVLEIAIDSKKDLQAAIVTQAMLDNLSNVKYIYFKSQVPCTAADIKKLIPATLTGITVLFDVQQPS
;
A
#
# COMPACT_ATOMS: atom_id res chain seq x y z
N MET A 1 -58.65 4.69 -28.57
CA MET A 1 -57.75 3.59 -28.14
C MET A 1 -56.35 4.17 -28.00
N LYS A 2 -55.85 4.32 -26.77
CA LYS A 2 -54.52 4.90 -26.46
C LYS A 2 -53.58 3.76 -26.07
N THR A 3 -52.62 3.43 -26.92
CA THR A 3 -51.50 2.55 -26.59
C THR A 3 -50.34 3.40 -26.07
N LEU A 4 -50.03 3.27 -24.78
CA LEU A 4 -48.83 3.82 -24.17
C LEU A 4 -47.63 2.95 -24.53
N PHE A 5 -46.61 3.56 -25.15
CA PHE A 5 -45.30 2.96 -25.39
C PHE A 5 -44.37 3.38 -24.26
N THR A 6 -44.07 2.48 -23.33
CA THR A 6 -43.11 2.72 -22.25
C THR A 6 -41.71 2.36 -22.74
N LEU A 7 -40.88 3.37 -22.99
CA LEU A 7 -39.47 3.20 -23.35
C LEU A 7 -38.65 2.99 -22.06
N ALA A 8 -38.26 1.75 -21.78
CA ALA A 8 -37.33 1.43 -20.70
C ALA A 8 -35.89 1.64 -21.20
N VAL A 9 -35.28 2.75 -20.80
CA VAL A 9 -33.84 2.99 -20.98
C VAL A 9 -33.10 2.23 -19.88
N VAL A 10 -32.59 1.04 -20.21
CA VAL A 10 -31.66 0.30 -19.35
C VAL A 10 -30.30 0.97 -19.49
N CYS A 11 -29.94 1.80 -18.52
CA CYS A 11 -28.60 2.39 -18.44
C CYS A 11 -27.64 1.32 -17.91
N LEU A 12 -26.98 0.59 -18.81
CA LEU A 12 -25.86 -0.29 -18.48
C LEU A 12 -24.68 0.58 -18.05
N SER A 13 -24.49 0.77 -16.75
CA SER A 13 -23.28 1.36 -16.20
C SER A 13 -22.13 0.36 -16.40
N VAL A 14 -21.31 0.57 -17.41
CA VAL A 14 -20.02 -0.10 -17.56
C VAL A 14 -19.15 0.38 -16.41
N GLY A 15 -19.02 -0.43 -15.37
CA GLY A 15 -18.12 -0.16 -14.26
C GLY A 15 -16.70 -0.11 -14.78
N ALA A 16 -16.08 1.08 -14.77
CA ALA A 16 -14.66 1.22 -15.00
C ALA A 16 -13.93 0.49 -13.86
N THR A 17 -13.41 -0.71 -14.14
CA THR A 17 -12.49 -1.38 -13.23
C THR A 17 -11.20 -0.58 -13.21
N TYR A 18 -11.03 0.29 -12.21
CA TYR A 18 -9.75 0.93 -11.93
C TYR A 18 -8.76 -0.17 -11.56
N ALA A 19 -7.90 -0.54 -12.51
CA ALA A 19 -6.88 -1.54 -12.28
C ALA A 19 -5.92 -1.00 -11.22
N GLN A 20 -5.83 -1.71 -10.10
CA GLN A 20 -4.91 -1.39 -9.03
C GLN A 20 -3.47 -1.39 -9.56
N GLN A 21 -2.76 -0.29 -9.35
CA GLN A 21 -1.40 -0.09 -9.84
C GLN A 21 -0.39 -0.53 -8.76
N VAL A 22 0.48 -1.46 -9.14
CA VAL A 22 1.58 -1.98 -8.32
C VAL A 22 2.88 -1.53 -8.95
N PHE A 23 3.75 -0.90 -8.18
CA PHE A 23 5.02 -0.34 -8.68
C PHE A 23 6.21 -0.91 -7.92
N THR A 24 7.35 -1.04 -8.60
CA THR A 24 8.61 -1.13 -7.88
C THR A 24 8.87 0.22 -7.20
N VAL A 25 9.50 0.23 -6.02
CA VAL A 25 9.85 1.48 -5.34
C VAL A 25 10.72 2.36 -6.26
N LYS A 26 11.67 1.76 -6.98
CA LYS A 26 12.55 2.47 -7.91
C LYS A 26 11.78 3.18 -9.02
N ASP A 27 10.88 2.48 -9.70
CA ASP A 27 10.12 3.06 -10.81
C ASP A 27 9.16 4.15 -10.33
N PHE A 28 8.54 3.94 -9.17
CA PHE A 28 7.63 4.92 -8.57
C PHE A 28 8.36 6.22 -8.20
N LEU A 29 9.52 6.12 -7.56
CA LEU A 29 10.31 7.30 -7.19
C LEU A 29 10.90 8.01 -8.42
N ALA A 30 11.30 7.26 -9.45
CA ALA A 30 11.73 7.85 -10.72
C ALA A 30 10.59 8.65 -11.37
N ALA A 31 9.38 8.11 -11.42
CA ALA A 31 8.21 8.78 -11.97
C ALA A 31 7.87 10.07 -11.19
N GLN A 32 7.95 10.05 -9.85
CA GLN A 32 7.73 11.25 -9.03
C GLN A 32 8.76 12.34 -9.31
N LYS A 33 10.04 11.99 -9.48
CA LYS A 33 11.10 12.97 -9.77
C LYS A 33 10.88 13.67 -11.10
N VAL A 34 10.35 12.98 -12.11
CA VAL A 34 9.99 13.57 -13.41
C VAL A 34 8.80 14.53 -13.29
N GLN A 35 7.77 14.17 -12.52
CA GLN A 35 6.60 15.04 -12.30
C GLN A 35 6.94 16.30 -11.52
N SER A 36 7.79 16.20 -10.49
CA SER A 36 8.26 17.35 -9.71
C SER A 36 9.26 18.22 -10.48
N GLY A 37 10.03 17.63 -11.40
CA GLY A 37 11.01 18.33 -12.25
C GLY A 37 10.37 19.24 -13.31
N ALA A 38 9.12 18.99 -13.70
CA ALA A 38 8.39 19.85 -14.63
C ALA A 38 7.98 21.22 -14.04
N GLN A 39 8.15 21.43 -12.72
CA GLN A 39 7.79 22.68 -12.05
C GLN A 39 8.97 23.48 -11.48
N VAL A 40 10.23 23.05 -11.64
CA VAL A 40 11.36 23.74 -10.99
C VAL A 40 12.50 24.02 -11.97
N MET A 41 12.30 25.01 -12.85
CA MET A 41 13.41 25.85 -13.31
C MET A 41 13.70 26.89 -12.21
N GLY A 42 14.51 26.51 -11.21
CA GLY A 42 14.88 27.40 -10.13
C GLY A 42 15.66 26.71 -9.01
N ALA A 43 16.98 26.77 -9.08
CA ALA A 43 17.98 26.64 -8.01
C ALA A 43 17.71 25.63 -6.86
N GLY A 44 18.44 24.50 -6.89
CA GLY A 44 19.22 24.05 -5.74
C GLY A 44 18.49 23.57 -4.48
N SER A 45 17.60 22.59 -4.60
CA SER A 45 17.49 21.51 -3.60
C SER A 45 16.66 20.37 -4.17
N THR A 46 17.22 19.17 -4.23
CA THR A 46 16.45 17.96 -4.56
C THR A 46 15.61 17.63 -3.34
N SER A 47 14.43 18.24 -3.18
CA SER A 47 13.51 17.88 -2.13
C SER A 47 13.15 16.40 -2.29
N LYS A 48 13.55 15.54 -1.34
CA LYS A 48 13.11 14.13 -1.29
C LYS A 48 11.58 14.13 -1.37
N SER A 49 11.00 13.22 -2.16
CA SER A 49 9.54 13.06 -2.14
C SER A 49 9.08 12.62 -0.75
N SER A 50 7.85 12.99 -0.35
CA SER A 50 7.32 12.59 0.97
C SER A 50 7.29 11.08 1.16
N VAL A 51 7.17 10.29 0.08
CA VAL A 51 7.21 8.82 0.12
C VAL A 51 8.62 8.29 0.31
N GLU A 52 9.61 8.86 -0.39
CA GLU A 52 11.02 8.48 -0.23
C GLU A 52 11.47 8.64 1.23
N SER A 53 11.05 9.72 1.90
CA SER A 53 11.30 9.90 3.33
C SER A 53 10.54 8.91 4.23
N LEU A 54 9.29 8.57 3.89
CA LEU A 54 8.52 7.59 4.66
C LEU A 54 9.10 6.17 4.59
N LEU A 55 9.75 5.82 3.48
CA LEU A 55 10.28 4.47 3.26
C LEU A 55 11.74 4.29 3.72
N PHE A 56 12.55 5.34 3.66
CA PHE A 56 14.01 5.22 3.86
C PHE A 56 14.58 6.01 5.04
N ASP A 57 13.87 7.02 5.55
CA ASP A 57 14.31 7.73 6.75
C ASP A 57 13.83 6.98 8.01
N VAL A 58 14.44 7.27 9.17
CA VAL A 58 14.02 6.66 10.44
C VAL A 58 12.65 7.21 10.85
N GLN A 59 11.63 6.35 10.85
CA GLN A 59 10.26 6.71 11.20
C GLN A 59 9.81 6.09 12.53
N PRO A 60 9.00 6.80 13.33
CA PRO A 60 8.25 6.20 14.42
C PRO A 60 7.35 5.09 13.87
N THR A 61 7.52 3.87 14.40
CA THR A 61 7.00 2.64 13.77
C THR A 61 6.33 1.74 14.80
N ILE A 62 5.15 1.21 14.47
CA ILE A 62 4.55 0.08 15.20
C ILE A 62 5.01 -1.21 14.50
N VAL A 63 5.58 -2.14 15.24
CA VAL A 63 6.02 -3.44 14.72
C VAL A 63 5.08 -4.51 15.25
N PHE A 64 4.46 -5.26 14.34
CA PHE A 64 3.65 -6.44 14.61
C PHE A 64 4.31 -7.67 14.01
N GLN A 65 5.09 -8.38 14.81
CA GLN A 65 5.80 -9.58 14.37
C GLN A 65 5.61 -10.70 15.38
N LYS A 66 5.44 -11.93 14.90
CA LYS A 66 5.28 -13.12 15.76
C LYS A 66 4.24 -12.93 16.87
N ASN A 67 3.13 -12.25 16.55
CA ASN A 67 2.04 -11.93 17.47
C ASN A 67 2.41 -10.99 18.63
N GLN A 68 3.54 -10.29 18.52
CA GLN A 68 3.97 -9.27 19.48
C GLN A 68 3.88 -7.89 18.84
N LYS A 69 3.48 -6.92 19.67
CA LYS A 69 3.41 -5.51 19.30
C LYS A 69 4.52 -4.75 20.01
N ALA A 70 5.34 -4.05 19.25
CA ALA A 70 6.30 -3.08 19.76
C ALA A 70 6.06 -1.72 19.10
N VAL A 71 6.40 -0.64 19.80
CA VAL A 71 6.35 0.72 19.26
C VAL A 71 7.72 1.35 19.41
N SER A 72 8.24 1.93 18.34
CA SER A 72 9.51 2.63 18.29
C SER A 72 9.28 4.11 18.00
N GLY A 73 10.07 4.97 18.65
CA GLY A 73 10.00 6.42 18.54
C GLY A 73 9.14 7.08 19.64
N ASN A 74 9.31 8.40 19.78
CA ASN A 74 8.68 9.20 20.83
C ASN A 74 7.46 10.01 20.34
N THR A 75 7.06 9.79 19.08
CA THR A 75 5.94 10.48 18.43
C THR A 75 4.97 9.44 17.84
N PRO A 76 3.73 9.84 17.49
CA PRO A 76 2.77 8.92 16.91
C PRO A 76 3.34 8.22 15.68
N ALA A 77 3.21 6.88 15.65
CA ALA A 77 3.73 6.07 14.56
C ALA A 77 3.11 6.43 13.22
N VAL A 78 3.97 6.57 12.20
CA VAL A 78 3.58 6.85 10.81
C VAL A 78 3.78 5.63 9.90
N VAL A 79 4.50 4.62 10.39
CA VAL A 79 4.69 3.32 9.73
C VAL A 79 4.15 2.21 10.66
N LEU A 80 3.50 1.22 10.08
CA LEU A 80 3.23 -0.07 10.72
C LEU A 80 3.95 -1.14 9.92
N SER A 81 4.90 -1.83 10.54
CA SER A 81 5.64 -2.95 9.94
C SER A 81 5.11 -4.28 10.46
N THR A 82 4.85 -5.23 9.58
CA THR A 82 4.36 -6.57 9.95
C THR A 82 4.95 -7.65 9.06
N ASP A 83 4.80 -8.91 9.48
CA ASP A 83 5.12 -10.08 8.67
C ASP A 83 3.84 -10.72 8.10
N ALA A 84 3.99 -11.56 7.08
CA ALA A 84 2.87 -12.25 6.44
C ALA A 84 2.01 -13.07 7.41
N THR A 85 2.60 -13.60 8.48
CA THR A 85 1.88 -14.44 9.45
C THR A 85 1.07 -13.61 10.46
N SER A 86 1.52 -12.39 10.74
CA SER A 86 0.93 -11.47 11.71
C SER A 86 -0.10 -10.53 11.07
N LEU A 87 -0.11 -10.41 9.74
CA LEU A 87 -0.99 -9.52 8.97
C LEU A 87 -2.48 -9.64 9.34
N SER A 88 -2.96 -10.86 9.59
CA SER A 88 -4.36 -11.13 9.97
C SER A 88 -4.79 -10.46 11.28
N GLN A 89 -3.85 -10.18 12.18
CA GLN A 89 -4.14 -9.56 13.47
C GLN A 89 -4.47 -8.08 13.36
N LEU A 90 -4.11 -7.44 12.24
CA LEU A 90 -4.46 -6.04 12.01
C LEU A 90 -5.98 -5.84 11.92
N ALA A 91 -6.72 -6.87 11.49
CA ALA A 91 -8.18 -6.82 11.44
C ALA A 91 -8.82 -6.81 12.85
N THR A 92 -8.14 -7.38 13.86
CA THR A 92 -8.65 -7.48 15.24
C THR A 92 -7.95 -6.53 16.21
N MET A 93 -7.08 -5.66 15.71
CA MET A 93 -6.35 -4.70 16.51
C MET A 93 -7.31 -3.71 17.19
N ALA A 94 -7.25 -3.64 18.53
CA ALA A 94 -8.12 -2.77 19.31
C ALA A 94 -7.75 -1.29 19.16
N ASP A 95 -6.46 -1.00 19.02
CA ASP A 95 -5.99 0.36 18.77
C ASP A 95 -6.04 0.69 17.28
N ARG A 96 -6.51 1.89 16.94
CA ARG A 96 -6.61 2.37 15.57
C ARG A 96 -5.57 3.48 15.37
N PRO A 97 -4.34 3.16 14.95
CA PRO A 97 -3.26 4.13 14.90
C PRO A 97 -3.49 5.13 13.75
N ALA A 98 -4.21 6.21 14.06
CA ALA A 98 -4.69 7.19 13.10
C ALA A 98 -3.60 8.03 12.42
N LYS A 99 -2.31 7.83 12.72
CA LYS A 99 -1.19 8.54 12.06
C LYS A 99 -0.40 7.65 11.11
N VAL A 100 -0.68 6.35 11.08
CA VAL A 100 -0.05 5.40 10.17
C VAL A 100 -0.45 5.73 8.73
N GLN A 101 0.56 5.95 7.90
CA GLN A 101 0.42 6.26 6.48
C GLN A 101 0.97 5.13 5.60
N VAL A 102 1.89 4.32 6.13
CA VAL A 102 2.52 3.19 5.44
C VAL A 102 2.26 1.91 6.21
N LEU A 103 1.70 0.91 5.52
CA LEU A 103 1.70 -0.48 5.97
C LEU A 103 2.85 -1.21 5.26
N GLU A 104 3.91 -1.52 6.00
CA GLU A 104 5.04 -2.33 5.54
C GLU A 104 4.78 -3.80 5.85
N ILE A 105 4.96 -4.67 4.85
CA ILE A 105 4.76 -6.12 4.96
C ILE A 105 6.05 -6.82 4.50
N ALA A 106 6.67 -7.55 5.42
CA ALA A 106 7.84 -8.39 5.14
C ALA A 106 7.42 -9.70 4.47
N ILE A 107 8.12 -10.04 3.38
CA ILE A 107 8.00 -11.31 2.65
C ILE A 107 9.35 -12.02 2.75
N ASP A 108 9.48 -12.94 3.70
CA ASP A 108 10.77 -13.61 4.00
C ASP A 108 10.91 -14.93 3.24
N SER A 109 9.80 -15.49 2.75
CA SER A 109 9.75 -16.78 2.06
C SER A 109 8.76 -16.78 0.89
N LYS A 110 8.90 -17.76 -0.02
CA LYS A 110 7.92 -17.98 -1.09
C LYS A 110 6.52 -18.33 -0.57
N LYS A 111 6.42 -18.88 0.65
CA LYS A 111 5.12 -19.19 1.28
C LYS A 111 4.37 -17.91 1.64
N ASP A 112 5.10 -16.85 1.99
CA ASP A 112 4.52 -15.57 2.37
C ASP A 112 3.80 -14.89 1.19
N LEU A 113 4.26 -15.13 -0.04
CA LEU A 113 3.57 -14.71 -1.28
C LEU A 113 2.20 -15.38 -1.49
N GLN A 114 1.83 -16.34 -0.65
CA GLN A 114 0.49 -16.95 -0.64
C GLN A 114 -0.30 -16.61 0.63
N ALA A 115 0.37 -16.20 1.70
CA ALA A 115 -0.22 -15.96 3.02
C ALA A 115 -0.50 -14.48 3.30
N ALA A 116 0.26 -13.56 2.69
CA ALA A 116 0.21 -12.12 2.96
C ALA A 116 -0.98 -11.39 2.28
N ILE A 117 -2.15 -12.02 2.21
CA ILE A 117 -3.32 -11.43 1.56
C ILE A 117 -3.84 -10.27 2.40
N VAL A 118 -3.77 -9.05 1.85
CA VAL A 118 -4.33 -7.86 2.49
C VAL A 118 -5.84 -7.84 2.29
N THR A 119 -6.59 -7.49 3.32
CA THR A 119 -8.05 -7.42 3.28
C THR A 119 -8.53 -6.03 3.68
N GLN A 120 -9.73 -5.65 3.24
CA GLN A 120 -10.33 -4.36 3.62
C GLN A 120 -10.45 -4.21 5.14
N ALA A 121 -10.82 -5.27 5.85
CA ALA A 121 -10.96 -5.25 7.31
C ALA A 121 -9.66 -4.87 8.05
N MET A 122 -8.49 -5.26 7.50
CA MET A 122 -7.19 -4.84 8.06
C MET A 122 -6.97 -3.34 7.89
N LEU A 123 -7.45 -2.76 6.79
CA LEU A 123 -7.28 -1.35 6.46
C LEU A 123 -8.31 -0.44 7.14
N ASP A 124 -9.48 -0.97 7.50
CA ASP A 124 -10.50 -0.19 8.22
C ASP A 124 -9.97 0.30 9.59
N ASN A 125 -9.06 -0.47 10.21
CA ASN A 125 -8.35 -0.05 11.43
C ASN A 125 -7.17 0.91 11.16
N LEU A 126 -6.80 1.09 9.89
CA LEU A 126 -5.66 1.89 9.39
C LEU A 126 -6.12 2.96 8.40
N SER A 127 -7.18 3.69 8.74
CA SER A 127 -7.87 4.66 7.85
C SER A 127 -7.03 5.72 7.14
N ASN A 128 -5.79 6.00 7.58
CA ASN A 128 -4.89 6.98 6.95
C ASN A 128 -3.77 6.35 6.12
N VAL A 129 -3.79 5.03 5.93
CA VAL A 129 -2.85 4.33 5.05
C VAL A 129 -3.05 4.77 3.61
N LYS A 130 -1.97 5.28 3.01
CA LYS A 130 -1.89 5.68 1.61
C LYS A 130 -1.04 4.71 0.80
N TYR A 131 -0.10 4.03 1.48
CA TYR A 131 0.88 3.14 0.87
C TYR A 131 0.87 1.78 1.55
N ILE A 132 0.82 0.72 0.74
CA ILE A 132 1.22 -0.62 1.18
C ILE A 132 2.57 -0.90 0.55
N TYR A 133 3.56 -1.23 1.37
CA TYR A 133 4.92 -1.50 0.94
C TYR A 133 5.30 -2.95 1.26
N PHE A 134 5.53 -3.74 0.21
CA PHE A 134 6.04 -5.11 0.35
C PHE A 134 7.57 -5.12 0.27
N LYS A 135 8.21 -5.52 1.36
CA LYS A 135 9.67 -5.69 1.44
C LYS A 135 10.00 -7.17 1.35
N SER A 136 10.51 -7.60 0.19
CA SER A 136 10.71 -9.03 -0.09
C SER A 136 12.17 -9.44 -0.02
N GLN A 137 12.49 -10.49 0.72
CA GLN A 137 13.81 -11.15 0.71
C GLN A 137 13.91 -12.25 -0.35
N VAL A 138 12.79 -12.60 -0.97
CA VAL A 138 12.73 -13.58 -2.07
C VAL A 138 12.42 -12.88 -3.39
N PRO A 139 12.89 -13.43 -4.53
CA PRO A 139 12.49 -12.92 -5.85
C PRO A 139 10.97 -12.97 -6.01
N CYS A 140 10.38 -11.84 -6.37
CA CYS A 140 8.95 -11.70 -6.67
C CYS A 140 8.74 -10.69 -7.80
N THR A 141 7.60 -10.81 -8.49
CA THR A 141 7.21 -9.90 -9.56
C THR A 141 6.04 -9.01 -9.13
N ALA A 142 5.78 -7.93 -9.88
CA ALA A 142 4.58 -7.13 -9.68
C ALA A 142 3.29 -7.97 -9.79
N ALA A 143 3.29 -9.01 -10.64
CA ALA A 143 2.16 -9.92 -10.77
C ALA A 143 1.94 -10.78 -9.51
N ASP A 144 3.00 -11.17 -8.81
CA ASP A 144 2.89 -11.90 -7.54
C ASP A 144 2.35 -11.00 -6.44
N ILE A 145 2.86 -9.77 -6.34
CA ILE A 145 2.38 -8.77 -5.38
C ILE A 145 0.91 -8.40 -5.65
N LYS A 146 0.51 -8.30 -6.92
CA LYS A 146 -0.88 -8.00 -7.29
C LYS A 146 -1.86 -9.07 -6.80
N LYS A 147 -1.45 -10.33 -6.67
CA LYS A 147 -2.30 -11.40 -6.12
C LYS A 147 -2.55 -11.26 -4.62
N LEU A 148 -1.67 -10.56 -3.90
CA LEU A 148 -1.80 -10.30 -2.48
C LEU A 148 -2.82 -9.23 -2.16
N ILE A 149 -3.26 -8.47 -3.17
CA ILE A 149 -4.23 -7.39 -2.98
C ILE A 149 -5.51 -7.66 -3.77
N PRO A 150 -6.67 -7.74 -3.09
CA PRO A 150 -7.97 -7.87 -3.74
C PRO A 150 -8.26 -6.69 -4.66
N ALA A 151 -8.86 -6.95 -5.83
CA ALA A 151 -9.24 -5.90 -6.78
C ALA A 151 -10.25 -4.88 -6.21
N THR A 152 -10.93 -5.21 -5.12
CA THR A 152 -11.83 -4.30 -4.39
C THR A 152 -11.09 -3.23 -3.60
N LEU A 153 -9.78 -3.42 -3.34
CA LEU A 153 -8.94 -2.50 -2.59
C LEU A 153 -8.46 -1.39 -3.52
N THR A 154 -9.13 -0.24 -3.48
CA THR A 154 -8.86 0.90 -4.37
C THR A 154 -8.37 2.12 -3.58
N GLY A 155 -7.77 3.09 -4.27
CA GLY A 155 -7.30 4.34 -3.65
C GLY A 155 -5.99 4.23 -2.86
N ILE A 156 -5.32 3.08 -2.90
CA ILE A 156 -4.05 2.83 -2.21
C ILE A 156 -2.96 2.53 -3.22
N THR A 157 -1.80 3.18 -3.04
CA THR A 157 -0.62 2.89 -3.85
C THR A 157 0.12 1.69 -3.27
N VAL A 158 0.39 0.70 -4.11
CA VAL A 158 1.14 -0.49 -3.72
C VAL A 158 2.55 -0.43 -4.29
N LEU A 159 3.52 -0.52 -3.39
CA LEU A 159 4.93 -0.47 -3.67
C LEU A 159 5.56 -1.80 -3.27
N PHE A 160 6.59 -2.24 -4.00
CA PHE A 160 7.39 -3.38 -3.58
C PHE A 160 8.87 -3.21 -3.93
N ASP A 161 9.71 -3.89 -3.17
CA ASP A 161 11.14 -4.00 -3.42
C ASP A 161 11.65 -5.41 -3.10
N VAL A 162 12.64 -5.87 -3.86
CA VAL A 162 13.30 -7.17 -3.66
C VAL A 162 14.69 -6.92 -3.12
N GLN A 163 14.83 -7.13 -1.82
CA GLN A 163 16.06 -7.01 -1.06
C GLN A 163 16.80 -8.35 -1.18
N GLN A 164 17.51 -8.57 -2.28
CA GLN A 164 18.39 -9.74 -2.38
C GLN A 164 19.48 -9.64 -1.29
N PRO A 165 19.71 -10.69 -0.49
CA PRO A 165 20.92 -10.76 0.31
C PRO A 165 22.11 -10.85 -0.64
N SER A 166 23.02 -9.88 -0.53
CA SER A 166 24.31 -9.82 -1.24
C SER A 166 25.23 -10.95 -0.84
#